data_AF-A0A963RRZ6-F1
#
_entry.id   AF-A0A963RRZ6-F1
#
_cell.length_a   1.000
_cell.length_b   1.000
_cell.length_c   1.000
_cell.angle_alpha   90.00
_cell.angle_beta   90.00
_cell.angle_gamma   90.00
#
_symmetry.space_group_name_H-M   'P 1'
#
loop_
_entity.id
_entity.type
_entity.pdbx_description
1 polymer ?
#
loop_
_entity_poly.entity_id
_entity_poly.type
_entity_poly.pdbx_seq_one_letter_code
_entity_poly.pdbx_strand_id
1 'polypeptide(L)' 'PAAERGMGVGELARYLMVSRQNLSGVVSRMEAAGYVGSAPDGSDRRARLVRMTDTGRRVWAEQAQPK' A
#
# COMPACT_ATOMS: atom_id res chain seq x y z
N PRO A 1 4.54 -0.46 13.49
CA PRO A 1 3.57 -1.45 14.04
C PRO A 1 2.33 -1.71 13.16
N ALA A 2 1.65 -0.68 12.63
CA ALA A 2 0.54 -0.85 11.68
C ALA A 2 1.02 -1.21 10.26
N ALA A 3 2.16 -0.66 9.82
CA ALA A 3 2.70 -0.88 8.48
C ALA A 3 3.09 -2.35 8.18
N GLU A 4 3.49 -3.14 9.18
CA GLU A 4 3.87 -4.56 8.98
C GLU A 4 2.69 -5.46 8.65
N ARG A 5 1.48 -5.14 9.15
CA ARG A 5 0.25 -5.85 8.81
C ARG A 5 -0.40 -5.37 7.51
N GLY A 6 0.13 -4.28 6.94
CA GLY A 6 -0.49 -3.55 5.83
C GLY A 6 -1.55 -2.56 6.32
N MET A 7 -1.90 -1.61 5.46
CA MET A 7 -2.82 -0.52 5.78
C MET A 7 -4.03 -0.55 4.86
N GLY A 8 -5.22 -0.31 5.40
CA GLY A 8 -6.41 -0.17 4.57
C GLY A 8 -6.30 1.06 3.66
N VAL A 9 -6.84 1.01 2.44
CA VAL A 9 -6.80 2.14 1.49
C VAL A 9 -7.36 3.43 2.12
N GLY A 10 -8.43 3.32 2.91
CA GLY A 10 -9.02 4.47 3.58
C GLY A 10 -8.14 5.09 4.69
N GLU A 11 -7.34 4.26 5.38
CA GLU A 11 -6.39 4.70 6.39
C GLU A 11 -5.16 5.34 5.73
N LEU A 12 -4.66 4.72 4.67
CA LEU A 12 -3.54 5.23 3.88
C LEU A 12 -3.87 6.58 3.22
N ALA A 13 -5.11 6.75 2.75
CA ALA A 13 -5.57 8.03 2.20
C ALA A 13 -5.53 9.14 3.26
N ARG A 14 -5.96 8.83 4.49
CA ARG A 14 -5.93 9.76 5.62
C ARG A 14 -4.51 10.09 6.03
N TYR A 15 -3.65 9.08 6.12
CA TYR A 15 -2.24 9.25 6.47
C TYR A 15 -1.48 10.13 5.47
N LEU A 16 -1.71 9.91 4.18
CA LEU A 16 -1.07 10.68 3.10
C LEU A 16 -1.79 12.00 2.77
N MET A 17 -2.89 12.32 3.46
CA MET A 17 -3.73 13.50 3.21
C MET A 17 -4.22 13.63 1.76
N VAL A 18 -4.59 12.50 1.13
CA VAL A 18 -5.13 12.46 -0.24
C VAL A 18 -6.55 11.91 -0.28
N SER A 19 -7.28 12.14 -1.37
CA SER A 19 -8.57 11.50 -1.57
C SER A 19 -8.42 9.99 -1.77
N ARG A 20 -9.42 9.22 -1.29
CA ARG A 20 -9.45 7.77 -1.51
C ARG A 20 -9.42 7.41 -3.00
N GLN A 21 -10.09 8.19 -3.84
CA GLN A 21 -10.11 7.96 -5.29
C GLN A 21 -8.71 8.13 -5.91
N ASN A 22 -7.98 9.19 -5.54
CA ASN A 22 -6.62 9.38 -6.01
C ASN A 22 -5.71 8.22 -5.57
N LEU A 23 -5.80 7.86 -4.28
CA LEU A 23 -4.99 6.79 -3.74
C LEU A 23 -5.30 5.43 -4.39
N SER A 24 -6.57 5.10 -4.62
CA SER A 24 -6.94 3.85 -5.31
C SER A 24 -6.26 3.76 -6.67
N GLY A 25 -6.26 4.85 -7.45
CA GLY A 25 -5.58 4.87 -8.75
C GLY A 25 -4.07 4.66 -8.65
N VAL A 26 -3.42 5.24 -7.64
CA VAL A 26 -1.98 5.03 -7.38
C VAL A 26 -1.70 3.58 -6.98
N VAL A 27 -2.46 3.05 -6.01
CA VAL A 27 -2.30 1.68 -5.50
C VAL A 27 -2.49 0.66 -6.63
N SER A 28 -3.53 0.80 -7.47
CA SER A 28 -3.74 -0.12 -8.59
C SER A 28 -2.58 -0.15 -9.58
N ARG A 29 -1.95 0.99 -9.85
CA ARG A 29 -0.74 1.02 -10.70
C ARG A 29 0.45 0.37 -10.03
N MET A 30 0.63 0.58 -8.73
CA MET A 30 1.70 -0.08 -7.96
C MET A 30 1.48 -1.59 -7.84
N GLU A 31 0.23 -2.05 -7.76
CA GLU A 31 -0.13 -3.48 -7.80
C GLU A 31 0.17 -4.08 -9.18
N ALA A 32 -0.22 -3.39 -10.26
CA ALA A 32 0.09 -3.82 -11.62
C ALA A 32 1.61 -3.89 -11.90
N ALA A 33 2.39 -3.00 -11.28
CA ALA A 33 3.84 -3.02 -11.34
C ALA A 33 4.49 -4.05 -10.37
N GLY A 34 3.69 -4.74 -9.54
CA GLY A 34 4.17 -5.77 -8.61
C GLY A 34 4.88 -5.22 -7.37
N TYR A 35 4.77 -3.93 -7.07
CA TYR A 35 5.45 -3.30 -5.92
C TYR A 35 4.65 -3.38 -4.63
N VAL A 36 3.32 -3.40 -4.73
CA VAL A 36 2.43 -3.62 -3.59
C VAL A 36 1.45 -4.72 -3.95
N GLY A 37 0.85 -5.31 -2.93
CA GLY A 37 -0.29 -6.21 -3.08
C GLY A 37 -1.27 -5.97 -1.95
N SER A 38 -2.50 -6.43 -2.13
CA SER A 38 -3.49 -6.34 -1.07
C SER A 38 -4.30 -7.63 -0.90
N ALA A 39 -4.53 -7.97 0.37
CA ALA A 39 -5.27 -9.16 0.76
C ALA A 39 -6.40 -8.77 1.73
N PRO A 40 -7.44 -9.63 1.88
CA PRO A 40 -8.47 -9.43 2.88
C PRO A 40 -7.86 -9.30 4.28
N ASP A 41 -8.44 -8.42 5.10
CA ASP A 41 -8.15 -8.42 6.53
C ASP A 41 -8.80 -9.65 7.19
N GLY A 42 -8.08 -10.28 8.12
CA GLY A 42 -8.56 -11.43 8.87
C GLY A 42 -9.69 -11.09 9.83
N SER A 43 -9.73 -9.84 10.31
CA SER A 43 -10.81 -9.31 11.16
C SER A 43 -12.03 -8.83 10.38
N ASP A 44 -11.83 -8.24 9.20
CA ASP A 44 -12.90 -7.78 8.32
C ASP A 44 -12.59 -8.10 6.86
N ARG A 45 -13.21 -9.15 6.32
CA ARG A 45 -12.99 -9.59 4.93
C ARG A 45 -13.43 -8.54 3.90
N ARG A 46 -14.21 -7.53 4.29
CA ARG A 46 -14.59 -6.40 3.42
C ARG A 46 -13.47 -5.37 3.32
N ALA A 47 -12.56 -5.33 4.30
CA ALA A 47 -11.38 -4.50 4.26
C ALA A 47 -10.24 -5.22 3.52
N ARG A 48 -9.53 -4.50 2.65
CA ARG A 48 -8.28 -4.97 2.03
C ARG A 48 -7.12 -4.20 2.63
N LEU A 49 -6.10 -4.92 3.08
CA LEU A 49 -4.85 -4.36 3.59
C LEU A 49 -3.82 -4.31 2.47
N VAL A 50 -3.32 -3.11 2.17
CA VAL A 50 -2.26 -2.87 1.19
C VAL A 50 -0.91 -3.00 1.89
N ARG A 51 0.01 -3.73 1.26
CA ARG A 51 1.37 -3.97 1.78
C ARG A 51 2.37 -4.07 0.63
N MET A 52 3.61 -3.68 0.90
CA MET A 52 4.69 -3.84 -0.07
C MET A 52 4.98 -5.32 -0.33
N THR A 53 5.29 -5.66 -1.58
CA THR A 53 5.87 -6.96 -1.93
C THR A 53 7.36 -6.97 -1.62
N ASP A 54 8.01 -8.12 -1.75
CA ASP A 54 9.48 -8.21 -1.68
C ASP A 54 10.14 -7.35 -2.76
N THR A 55 9.61 -7.36 -3.98
CA THR A 55 10.08 -6.52 -5.08
C THR A 55 9.94 -5.03 -4.74
N GLY A 56 8.79 -4.61 -4.22
CA GLY A 56 8.58 -3.23 -3.81
C GLY A 56 9.53 -2.79 -2.70
N ARG A 57 9.79 -3.66 -1.71
CA ARG A 57 10.77 -3.39 -0.64
C ARG A 57 12.18 -3.16 -1.19
N ARG A 58 12.61 -3.98 -2.16
CA ARG A 58 13.93 -3.82 -2.83
C ARG A 58 14.03 -2.49 -3.56
N VAL A 59 13.04 -2.19 -4.41
CA VAL A 59 13.01 -0.91 -5.16
C VAL A 59 13.03 0.30 -4.22
N TRP A 60 12.28 0.24 -3.12
CA TRP A 60 12.30 1.31 -2.12
C TRP A 60 13.69 1.51 -1.50
N ALA A 61 14.34 0.42 -1.08
CA ALA A 61 15.67 0.49 -0.47
C ALA A 61 16.74 1.03 -1.42
N GLU A 62 16.63 0.72 -2.71
CA GLU A 62 17.59 1.08 -3.74
C GLU A 62 17.37 2.47 -4.35
N GLN A 63 16.10 2.90 -4.49
CA GLN A 63 15.74 4.05 -5.34
C GLN A 63 14.93 5.14 -4.65
N ALA A 64 14.28 4.84 -3.51
CA ALA A 64 13.38 5.77 -2.85
C ALA A 64 14.00 6.47 -1.63
N GLN A 65 15.27 6.20 -1.31
CA GLN A 65 15.98 6.97 -0.29
C GLN A 65 16.17 8.41 -0.80
N PRO A 66 15.85 9.43 0.01
CA PRO A 66 16.14 10.80 -0.36
C PRO A 66 17.65 10.96 -0.59
N LYS A 67 18.02 11.64 -1.67
CA LYS A 67 19.40 12.08 -1.90
C LYS A 67 19.80 13.18 -0.94
#